data_AF-A0A7Y5UT38-F1
#
_entry.id   AF-A0A7Y5UT38-F1
#
_cell.length_a   1.000
_cell.length_b   1.000
_cell.length_c   1.000
_cell.angle_alpha   90.00
_cell.angle_beta   90.00
_cell.angle_gamma   90.00
#
_symmetry.space_group_name_H-M   'P 1'
#
loop_
_entity.id
_entity.type
_entity.pdbx_description
1 polymer ?
#
loop_
_entity_poly.entity_id
_entity_poly.type
_entity_poly.pdbx_seq_one_letter_code
_entity_poly.pdbx_strand_id
1 'polypeptide(L)'
;MKLDLERFTPGKQLRGYDDEETAKLKALLERAKTWISDHEWCESILDDYYAFGIGDIIGIFLFHLRITRARQGWAWVIVGDLPSAYVVADDAETPKAALVAYCELMQDWVNAVREGKDLSTVYPVGVTPNEEHASMLESRVKILLECTVHEIE
;
A
#
# COMPACT_ATOMS: atom_id res chain seq x y z
N MET A 1 11.71 -16.76 2.52
CA MET A 1 10.39 -16.13 2.62
C MET A 1 9.34 -17.07 2.04
N LYS A 2 8.20 -17.26 2.73
CA LYS A 2 7.06 -18.04 2.22
C LYS A 2 5.79 -17.20 2.35
N LEU A 3 5.42 -16.51 1.28
CA LEU A 3 4.14 -15.82 1.18
C LEU A 3 3.02 -16.86 1.08
N ASP A 4 2.00 -16.73 1.92
CA ASP A 4 0.84 -17.63 1.92
C ASP A 4 -0.21 -17.17 0.91
N LEU A 5 0.13 -17.30 -0.38
CA LEU A 5 -0.70 -16.81 -1.50
C LEU A 5 -2.11 -17.41 -1.53
N GLU A 6 -2.33 -18.56 -0.90
CA GLU A 6 -3.65 -19.20 -0.81
C GLU A 6 -4.65 -18.38 0.02
N ARG A 7 -4.16 -17.49 0.88
CA ARG A 7 -5.00 -16.57 1.66
C ARG A 7 -5.43 -15.32 0.88
N PHE A 8 -4.87 -15.09 -0.30
CA PHE A 8 -5.13 -13.89 -1.09
C PHE A 8 -5.99 -14.20 -2.31
N THR A 9 -6.82 -13.25 -2.69
CA THR A 9 -7.68 -13.39 -3.86
C THR A 9 -6.91 -12.95 -5.10
N PRO A 10 -6.66 -13.82 -6.10
CA PRO A 10 -6.06 -13.39 -7.36
C PRO A 10 -6.90 -12.26 -7.97
N GLY A 11 -6.30 -11.17 -8.45
CA GLY A 11 -7.11 -10.01 -8.87
C GLY A 11 -8.08 -10.30 -10.03
N LYS A 12 -7.77 -11.29 -10.88
CA LYS A 12 -8.70 -11.83 -11.89
C LYS A 12 -10.00 -12.43 -11.30
N GLN A 13 -9.97 -12.84 -10.03
CA GLN A 13 -11.08 -13.42 -9.27
C GLN A 13 -11.70 -12.42 -8.28
N LEU A 14 -11.20 -11.19 -8.21
CA LEU A 14 -11.66 -10.17 -7.26
C LEU A 14 -13.14 -9.83 -7.46
N ARG A 15 -13.92 -10.02 -6.40
CA ARG A 15 -15.36 -9.76 -6.31
C ARG A 15 -15.71 -9.23 -4.92
N GLY A 16 -16.55 -8.21 -4.87
CA GLY A 16 -17.19 -7.72 -3.65
C GLY A 16 -18.49 -8.48 -3.35
N TYR A 17 -19.23 -8.02 -2.35
CA TYR A 17 -20.55 -8.55 -1.99
C TYR A 17 -21.60 -8.31 -3.08
N ASP A 18 -21.48 -7.19 -3.80
CA ASP A 18 -22.32 -6.84 -4.94
C ASP A 18 -21.52 -6.30 -6.13
N ASP A 19 -22.22 -5.92 -7.21
CA ASP A 19 -21.61 -5.41 -8.43
C ASP A 19 -20.96 -4.03 -8.23
N GLU A 20 -21.51 -3.19 -7.35
CA GLU A 20 -20.99 -1.85 -7.06
C GLU A 20 -19.66 -1.96 -6.32
N GLU A 21 -19.60 -2.76 -5.28
CA GLU A 21 -18.38 -3.01 -4.51
C GLU A 21 -17.33 -3.74 -5.37
N THR A 22 -17.75 -4.71 -6.20
CA THR A 22 -16.84 -5.35 -7.16
C THR A 22 -16.20 -4.32 -8.10
N ALA A 23 -16.97 -3.34 -8.57
CA ALA A 23 -16.43 -2.27 -9.41
C ALA A 23 -15.44 -1.38 -8.66
N LYS A 24 -15.73 -1.02 -7.40
CA LYS A 24 -14.84 -0.23 -6.54
C LYS A 24 -13.52 -0.97 -6.25
N LEU A 25 -13.58 -2.25 -5.88
CA LEU A 25 -12.39 -3.07 -5.62
C LEU A 25 -11.52 -3.21 -6.87
N LYS A 26 -12.12 -3.40 -8.05
CA LYS A 26 -11.37 -3.42 -9.32
C LYS A 26 -10.75 -2.06 -9.64
N ALA A 27 -11.45 -0.95 -9.36
CA ALA A 27 -10.89 0.38 -9.55
C ALA A 27 -9.67 0.62 -8.63
N LEU A 28 -9.73 0.15 -7.37
CA LEU A 28 -8.59 0.18 -6.45
C LEU A 28 -7.41 -0.66 -6.98
N LEU A 29 -7.67 -1.86 -7.48
CA LEU A 29 -6.64 -2.72 -8.08
C LEU A 29 -5.98 -2.05 -9.29
N GLU A 30 -6.75 -1.47 -10.21
CA GLU A 30 -6.21 -0.78 -11.38
C GLU A 30 -5.42 0.48 -11.01
N ARG A 31 -5.85 1.20 -9.96
CA ARG A 31 -5.06 2.30 -9.40
C ARG A 31 -3.73 1.81 -8.84
N ALA A 32 -3.72 0.70 -8.12
CA ALA A 32 -2.48 0.10 -7.60
C ALA A 32 -1.54 -0.35 -8.72
N LYS A 33 -2.08 -0.99 -9.77
CA LYS A 33 -1.33 -1.40 -10.96
C LYS A 33 -0.70 -0.22 -11.69
N THR A 34 -1.48 0.84 -11.90
CA THR A 34 -1.01 2.06 -12.57
C THR A 34 0.12 2.68 -11.75
N TRP A 35 -0.12 2.89 -10.46
CA TRP A 35 0.85 3.53 -9.58
C TRP A 35 2.18 2.76 -9.47
N ILE A 36 2.14 1.44 -9.30
CA ILE A 36 3.39 0.65 -9.19
C ILE A 36 4.15 0.58 -10.52
N SER A 37 3.44 0.61 -11.64
CA SER A 37 4.03 0.57 -12.98
C SER A 37 4.65 1.92 -13.40
N ASP A 38 4.27 3.02 -12.75
CA ASP A 38 4.85 4.35 -13.01
C ASP A 38 6.30 4.48 -12.49
N HIS A 39 6.75 3.53 -11.67
CA HIS A 39 8.14 3.49 -11.22
C HIS A 39 9.07 2.91 -12.30
N GLU A 40 10.16 3.61 -12.62
CA GLU A 40 11.13 3.20 -13.66
C GLU A 40 11.77 1.82 -13.42
N TRP A 41 11.79 1.35 -12.18
CA TRP A 41 12.32 0.04 -11.82
C TRP A 41 11.32 -1.10 -12.05
N CYS A 42 10.03 -0.83 -12.24
CA CYS A 42 9.01 -1.83 -12.49
C CYS A 42 8.90 -2.08 -14.00
N GLU A 43 9.41 -3.21 -14.49
CA GLU A 43 9.33 -3.55 -15.92
C GLU A 43 7.94 -4.09 -16.30
N SER A 44 7.36 -4.93 -15.45
CA SER A 44 6.02 -5.51 -15.67
C SER A 44 5.48 -6.18 -14.41
N ILE A 45 4.15 -6.21 -14.30
CA ILE A 45 3.43 -7.01 -13.30
C ILE A 45 3.26 -8.44 -13.85
N LEU A 46 3.72 -9.42 -13.08
CA LEU A 46 3.63 -10.85 -13.42
C LEU A 46 2.35 -11.46 -12.85
N ASP A 47 2.05 -11.16 -11.59
CA ASP A 47 0.88 -11.64 -10.87
C ASP A 47 0.38 -10.55 -9.90
N ASP A 48 -0.92 -10.56 -9.61
CA ASP A 48 -1.56 -9.61 -8.69
C ASP A 48 -2.61 -10.29 -7.80
N TYR A 49 -2.59 -9.93 -6.52
CA TYR A 49 -3.47 -10.48 -5.50
C TYR A 49 -4.02 -9.37 -4.62
N TYR A 50 -5.31 -9.44 -4.32
CA TYR A 50 -5.94 -8.67 -3.26
C TYR A 50 -5.79 -9.40 -1.93
N ALA A 51 -5.20 -8.73 -0.95
CA ALA A 51 -4.96 -9.31 0.37
C ALA A 51 -5.94 -8.79 1.41
N PHE A 52 -6.19 -7.48 1.42
CA PHE A 52 -7.07 -6.86 2.39
C PHE A 52 -7.53 -5.47 1.92
N GLY A 53 -8.63 -4.96 2.47
CA GLY A 53 -9.05 -3.58 2.29
C GLY A 53 -10.10 -3.19 3.33
N ILE A 54 -10.15 -1.90 3.65
CA ILE A 54 -11.12 -1.32 4.58
C ILE A 54 -12.08 -0.47 3.76
N GLY A 55 -13.26 -1.01 3.44
CA GLY A 55 -14.24 -0.35 2.58
C GLY A 55 -13.63 0.15 1.27
N ASP A 56 -13.91 1.41 0.93
CA ASP A 56 -13.32 2.14 -0.21
C ASP A 56 -12.12 3.03 0.18
N ILE A 57 -11.69 2.97 1.45
CA ILE A 57 -10.67 3.84 2.03
C ILE A 57 -9.27 3.36 1.63
N ILE A 58 -8.99 2.06 1.76
CA ILE A 58 -7.66 1.48 1.50
C ILE A 58 -7.81 0.09 0.89
N GLY A 59 -6.96 -0.22 -0.08
CA GLY A 59 -6.69 -1.58 -0.57
C GLY A 59 -5.21 -1.92 -0.43
N ILE A 60 -4.93 -3.14 0.04
CA ILE A 60 -3.60 -3.75 0.15
C ILE A 60 -3.53 -4.88 -0.87
N PHE A 61 -2.63 -4.72 -1.82
CA PHE A 61 -2.40 -5.66 -2.91
C PHE A 61 -0.99 -6.21 -2.85
N LEU A 62 -0.84 -7.48 -3.19
CA LEU A 62 0.46 -8.12 -3.37
C LEU A 62 0.72 -8.27 -4.86
N PHE A 63 1.85 -7.74 -5.31
CA PHE A 63 2.29 -7.85 -6.70
C PHE A 63 3.57 -8.67 -6.81
N HIS A 64 3.56 -9.60 -7.77
CA HIS A 64 4.78 -10.20 -8.27
C HIS A 64 5.27 -9.38 -9.45
N LEU A 65 6.48 -8.83 -9.34
CA LEU A 65 7.00 -7.85 -10.27
C LEU A 65 8.26 -8.39 -10.97
N ARG A 66 8.37 -8.08 -12.26
CA ARG A 66 9.68 -8.06 -12.93
C ARG A 66 10.30 -6.69 -12.69
N ILE A 67 11.50 -6.70 -12.12
CA ILE A 67 12.17 -5.49 -11.64
C ILE A 67 13.48 -5.30 -12.42
N THR A 68 13.72 -4.08 -12.89
CA THR A 68 14.94 -3.69 -13.60
C THR A 68 16.17 -4.06 -12.79
N ARG A 69 17.12 -4.80 -13.40
CA ARG A 69 18.37 -5.30 -12.78
C ARG A 69 18.21 -6.34 -11.66
N ALA A 70 16.99 -6.67 -11.25
CA ALA A 70 16.71 -7.87 -10.47
C ALA A 70 16.09 -8.94 -11.39
N ARG A 71 15.90 -10.17 -10.90
CA ARG A 71 15.13 -11.16 -11.66
C ARG A 71 13.64 -10.90 -11.53
N GLN A 72 13.15 -10.98 -10.29
CA GLN A 72 11.75 -10.81 -9.90
C GLN A 72 11.71 -10.44 -8.41
N GLY A 73 10.63 -9.84 -7.95
CA GLY A 73 10.43 -9.50 -6.53
C GLY A 73 8.95 -9.41 -6.19
N TRP A 74 8.65 -9.44 -4.89
CA TRP A 74 7.31 -9.29 -4.37
C TRP A 74 7.19 -7.97 -3.60
N ALA A 75 6.13 -7.22 -3.86
CA ALA A 75 5.87 -5.96 -3.19
C ALA A 75 4.40 -5.87 -2.79
N TRP A 76 4.17 -5.45 -1.55
CA TRP A 76 2.88 -4.95 -1.11
C TRP A 76 2.70 -3.55 -1.65
N VAL A 77 1.53 -3.26 -2.18
CA VAL A 77 1.15 -1.94 -2.65
C VAL A 77 -0.12 -1.54 -1.92
N ILE A 78 -0.03 -0.43 -1.20
CA ILE A 78 -1.11 0.17 -0.43
C ILE A 78 -1.59 1.38 -1.24
N VAL A 79 -2.87 1.39 -1.60
CA VAL A 79 -3.52 2.53 -2.27
C VAL A 79 -4.83 2.87 -1.58
N GLY A 80 -5.22 4.13 -1.56
CA GLY A 80 -6.41 4.55 -0.83
C GLY A 80 -6.86 5.98 -1.05
N ASP A 81 -7.65 6.47 -0.11
CA ASP A 81 -7.81 7.89 0.20
C ASP A 81 -6.54 8.48 0.86
N LEU A 82 -5.51 7.64 1.02
CA LEU A 82 -4.20 7.95 1.57
C LEU A 82 -3.08 7.86 0.53
N PRO A 83 -1.91 8.45 0.81
CA PRO A 83 -0.74 8.34 -0.05
C PRO A 83 -0.44 6.89 -0.43
N SER A 84 -0.19 6.66 -1.71
CA SER A 84 0.15 5.32 -2.18
C SER A 84 1.60 5.00 -1.86
N ALA A 85 1.85 3.75 -1.46
CA ALA A 85 3.20 3.29 -1.18
C ALA A 85 3.38 1.81 -1.48
N TYR A 86 4.64 1.39 -1.67
CA TYR A 86 5.00 -0.01 -1.69
C TYR A 86 5.91 -0.38 -0.52
N VAL A 87 5.78 -1.62 -0.07
CA VAL A 87 6.65 -2.26 0.93
C VAL A 87 7.17 -3.56 0.32
N VAL A 88 8.49 -3.77 0.36
CA VAL A 88 9.10 -5.00 -0.15
C VAL A 88 8.68 -6.17 0.72
N ALA A 89 8.17 -7.24 0.11
CA ALA A 89 7.59 -8.35 0.87
C ALA A 89 8.65 -9.13 1.69
N ASP A 90 9.92 -9.08 1.29
CA ASP A 90 11.04 -9.67 2.04
C ASP A 90 11.19 -9.06 3.45
N ASP A 91 10.78 -7.80 3.63
CA ASP A 91 10.82 -7.07 4.90
C ASP A 91 9.49 -7.14 5.67
N ALA A 92 8.42 -7.61 5.02
CA ALA A 92 7.07 -7.68 5.59
C ALA A 92 6.31 -8.88 5.00
N GLU A 93 6.36 -10.03 5.66
CA GLU A 93 5.81 -11.28 5.08
C GLU A 93 4.27 -11.36 5.08
N THR A 94 3.57 -10.42 5.73
CA THR A 94 2.10 -10.43 5.88
C THR A 94 1.48 -9.08 5.52
N PRO A 95 0.19 -9.03 5.12
CA PRO A 95 -0.51 -7.77 4.88
C PRO A 95 -0.51 -6.85 6.10
N LYS A 96 -0.60 -7.44 7.30
CA LYS A 96 -0.50 -6.73 8.57
C LYS A 96 0.86 -6.08 8.77
N ALA A 97 1.94 -6.83 8.55
CA ALA A 97 3.29 -6.30 8.65
C ALA A 97 3.53 -5.18 7.62
N ALA A 98 3.01 -5.35 6.40
CA ALA A 98 3.10 -4.33 5.35
C ALA A 98 2.35 -3.05 5.73
N LEU A 99 1.16 -3.18 6.32
CA LEU A 99 0.39 -2.02 6.79
C LEU A 99 1.07 -1.30 7.95
N VAL A 100 1.68 -2.03 8.89
CA VAL A 100 2.49 -1.43 9.98
C VAL A 100 3.68 -0.66 9.40
N ALA A 101 4.44 -1.28 8.50
CA ALA A 101 5.57 -0.62 7.85
C ALA A 101 5.13 0.62 7.05
N TYR A 102 4.00 0.55 6.34
CA TYR A 102 3.40 1.71 5.69
C TYR A 102 3.11 2.84 6.69
N CYS A 103 2.47 2.53 7.81
CA CYS A 103 2.15 3.52 8.85
C CYS A 103 3.42 4.16 9.43
N GLU A 104 4.49 3.40 9.63
CA GLU A 104 5.80 3.92 10.05
C GLU A 104 6.37 4.91 9.03
N LEU A 105 6.38 4.55 7.73
CA LEU A 105 6.85 5.44 6.65
C LEU A 105 6.06 6.76 6.61
N MET A 106 4.73 6.70 6.79
CA MET A 106 3.90 7.89 6.82
C MET A 106 4.16 8.75 8.06
N GLN A 107 4.38 8.12 9.21
CA GLN A 107 4.70 8.83 10.45
C GLN A 107 6.08 9.52 10.36
N ASP A 108 7.06 8.89 9.73
CA ASP A 108 8.37 9.51 9.49
C ASP A 108 8.25 10.77 8.64
N TRP A 109 7.40 10.74 7.60
CA TRP A 109 7.11 11.94 6.81
C TRP A 109 6.44 13.04 7.64
N VAL A 110 5.42 12.70 8.44
CA VAL A 110 4.74 13.65 9.35
C VAL A 110 5.74 14.31 10.30
N ASN A 111 6.60 13.51 10.94
CA ASN A 111 7.61 14.00 11.88
C ASN A 111 8.60 14.92 11.16
N ALA A 112 9.06 14.55 9.96
CA ALA A 112 9.98 15.37 9.18
C ALA A 112 9.39 16.72 8.78
N VAL A 113 8.11 16.78 8.40
CA VAL A 113 7.40 18.04 8.12
C VAL A 113 7.35 18.93 9.36
N ARG A 114 6.97 18.39 10.51
CA ARG A 114 6.82 19.15 11.77
C ARG A 114 8.14 19.66 12.32
N GLU A 115 9.20 18.87 12.17
CA GLU A 115 10.53 19.21 12.65
C GLU A 115 11.34 20.05 11.65
N GLY A 116 10.81 20.29 10.44
CA GLY A 116 11.52 21.00 9.37
C GLY A 116 12.76 20.25 8.88
N LYS A 117 12.72 18.91 8.90
CA LYS A 117 13.80 18.04 8.41
C LYS A 117 13.78 17.92 6.88
N ASP A 118 14.89 17.43 6.33
CA ASP A 118 15.00 17.15 4.90
C ASP A 118 14.12 15.98 4.48
N LEU A 119 13.09 16.26 3.68
CA LEU A 119 12.11 15.28 3.20
C LEU A 119 12.69 14.29 2.17
N SER A 120 13.87 14.55 1.62
CA SER A 120 14.54 13.58 0.72
C SER A 120 15.04 12.33 1.46
N THR A 121 15.05 12.37 2.79
CA THR A 121 15.50 11.26 3.66
C THR A 121 14.38 10.34 4.12
N VAL A 122 13.12 10.68 3.82
CA VAL A 122 11.92 9.91 4.20
C VAL A 122 11.14 9.50 2.95
N TYR A 123 10.12 8.65 3.13
CA TYR A 123 9.28 8.22 2.02
C TYR A 123 8.60 9.43 1.36
N PRO A 124 8.64 9.56 0.02
CA PRO A 124 8.06 10.70 -0.66
C PRO A 124 6.53 10.63 -0.64
N VAL A 125 5.89 11.68 -0.10
CA VAL A 125 4.43 11.84 -0.12
C VAL A 125 4.07 12.96 -1.09
N GLY A 126 3.17 12.67 -2.04
CA GLY A 126 2.77 13.55 -3.14
C GLY A 126 1.85 14.72 -2.76
N VAL A 127 1.98 15.29 -1.57
CA VAL A 127 1.20 16.46 -1.10
C VAL A 127 2.13 17.55 -0.59
N THR A 128 1.65 18.79 -0.54
CA THR A 128 2.45 19.91 -0.01
C THR A 128 2.85 19.61 1.45
N PRO A 129 4.13 19.69 1.81
CA PRO A 129 4.58 19.44 3.18
C PRO A 129 4.25 20.63 4.09
N ASN A 130 3.09 20.58 4.74
CA ASN A 130 2.64 21.60 5.69
C ASN A 130 1.93 20.94 6.90
N GLU A 131 1.71 21.72 7.95
CA GLU A 131 1.11 21.22 9.20
C GLU A 131 -0.30 20.63 9.01
N GLU A 132 -1.09 21.22 8.10
CA GLU A 132 -2.45 20.77 7.81
C GLU A 132 -2.44 19.35 7.23
N HIS A 133 -1.66 19.11 6.19
CA HIS A 133 -1.53 17.78 5.58
C HIS A 133 -0.86 16.78 6.51
N ALA A 134 0.14 17.19 7.29
CA ALA A 134 0.77 16.33 8.29
C ALA A 134 -0.24 15.86 9.35
N SER A 135 -1.07 16.77 9.86
CA SER A 135 -2.11 16.45 10.83
C SER A 135 -3.22 15.56 10.24
N MET A 136 -3.62 15.80 8.98
CA MET A 136 -4.59 14.95 8.28
C MET A 136 -4.05 13.53 8.10
N LEU A 137 -2.80 13.39 7.65
CA LEU A 137 -2.16 12.09 7.44
C LEU A 137 -2.00 11.33 8.76
N GLU A 138 -1.51 11.98 9.82
CA GLU A 138 -1.33 11.36 11.14
C GLU A 138 -2.65 10.81 11.70
N SER A 139 -3.73 11.60 11.62
CA SER A 139 -5.05 11.17 12.08
C SER A 139 -5.52 9.89 11.38
N ARG A 140 -5.31 9.81 10.07
CA ARG A 140 -5.66 8.62 9.27
C ARG A 140 -4.77 7.43 9.57
N VAL A 141 -3.45 7.63 9.68
CA VAL A 141 -2.50 6.57 10.04
C VAL A 141 -2.83 5.96 11.39
N LYS A 142 -3.20 6.79 12.37
CA LYS A 142 -3.62 6.32 13.70
C LYS A 142 -4.87 5.44 13.64
N ILE A 143 -5.89 5.86 12.89
CA ILE A 143 -7.12 5.07 12.68
C ILE A 143 -6.78 3.73 12.01
N LEU A 144 -5.92 3.73 10.99
CA LEU A 144 -5.51 2.49 10.31
C LEU A 144 -4.82 1.52 11.26
N LEU A 145 -3.89 1.98 12.10
CA LEU A 145 -3.23 1.14 13.09
C LEU A 145 -4.21 0.53 14.08
N GLU A 146 -5.20 1.29 14.54
CA GLU A 146 -6.26 0.80 15.42
C GLU A 146 -7.12 -0.29 14.74
N CYS A 147 -7.52 -0.10 13.47
CA CYS A 147 -8.23 -1.12 12.69
C CYS A 147 -7.38 -2.38 12.42
N THR A 148 -6.09 -2.21 12.14
CA THR A 148 -5.13 -3.29 11.84
C THR A 148 -5.02 -4.28 12.99
N VAL A 149 -5.15 -3.82 14.24
CA VAL A 149 -5.09 -4.68 15.43
C VAL A 149 -6.31 -5.59 15.53
N HIS A 150 -7.44 -5.22 14.94
CA HIS A 150 -8.72 -5.90 15.12
C HIS A 150 -9.19 -6.73 13.92
N GLU A 151 -8.75 -6.41 12.69
CA GLU A 151 -9.36 -6.98 11.47
C GLU A 151 -8.42 -7.80 10.59
N ILE A 152 -7.09 -7.71 10.78
CA ILE A 152 -6.11 -8.41 9.94
C ILE A 152 -5.42 -9.52 10.76
N GLU A 153 -5.81 -10.78 10.50
CA GLU A 153 -5.20 -12.01 11.06
C GLU A 153 -4.48 -12.86 10.00
#